data_AF-A0A257KUM7-F1
#
_entry.id   AF-A0A257KUM7-F1
#
_cell.length_a   1.000
_cell.length_b   1.000
_cell.length_c   1.000
_cell.angle_alpha   90.00
_cell.angle_beta   90.00
_cell.angle_gamma   90.00
#
_symmetry.space_group_name_H-M   'P 1'
#
loop_
_entity.id
_entity.type
_entity.pdbx_description
1 polymer ?
#
loop_
_entity_poly.entity_id
_entity_poly.type
_entity_poly.pdbx_seq_one_letter_code
_entity_poly.pdbx_strand_id
1 'polypeptide(L)'
;MADHGIWEIRLRRDEWGRLRRPQDEARPLDHLADLTRRNKRLWEEAFAALESMSTQIFTLHITCSQTRMAIEGSVASTDAKQRIIDLFVRVLDSAPPPGPFLVQDIQVTAPFRPAHQNDLERYVAKSDSNTLAMDSALERSSPQDVDVDRYPSITADKPPVVGQVFRFQVALNAEPTGPVAEPISIKNVPGDWRVLKVEVEVHSSRLLFKEGENRKTINIVRQGKTLPVSFTATVQDAGDAAPPMEIVAIFTYEHRFSGMIRQTFEVERSAEAPSGTVAPVNVMTAEAADLTVKIVRLDAAGNYLWSVDAPRGRSLGSSTREAFVNLGVSTGDFAMGLLRDCPGFAAGQHASKLRGIGEQIWKVSPEPFRALYRDLHRTLGPSFPIQIVTDEPHIAWEMMHPDDEAGIDRPDHLFMTHPIARWFVETDGRMLPTFGRGSIASFVPKYEDEESLAMALDEGRWLADNLDAVPQEATYKGFTDFWGDGMPDKPVAILHFAGHGDIDAAGIAKIKLIDGWVSCNDVHGGVKLGRAYGTFAVLNACKVGVADYQLGLASGWAASLTNRGFRGVLAPLWAVQDECASVIVRDYLGDFVGGVTIGKAMQKARAARRDVSATAYAYVVHGDVMARMDAKESA
;
A
#
# COMPACT_ATOMS: atom_id res chain seq x y z
N MET A 1 17.20 -26.39 -24.74
CA MET A 1 17.57 -26.01 -26.11
C MET A 1 18.01 -24.55 -26.06
N ALA A 2 19.25 -24.27 -26.43
CA ALA A 2 19.78 -22.90 -26.42
C ALA A 2 19.14 -22.12 -27.57
N ASP A 3 18.43 -21.03 -27.25
CA ASP A 3 17.83 -20.14 -28.24
C ASP A 3 18.95 -19.26 -28.83
N HIS A 4 19.48 -19.68 -29.97
CA HIS A 4 20.55 -18.97 -30.67
C HIS A 4 19.98 -17.86 -31.55
N GLY A 5 20.16 -16.61 -31.12
CA GLY A 5 20.06 -15.41 -31.95
C GLY A 5 18.89 -14.49 -31.61
N ILE A 6 19.15 -13.47 -30.79
CA ILE A 6 18.22 -12.37 -30.51
C ILE A 6 18.69 -11.15 -31.31
N TRP A 7 17.78 -10.55 -32.08
CA TRP A 7 17.97 -9.20 -32.61
C TRP A 7 17.19 -8.20 -31.75
N GLU A 8 17.82 -7.07 -31.45
CA GLU A 8 17.29 -6.05 -30.54
C GLU A 8 17.32 -4.68 -31.22
N ILE A 9 16.16 -4.00 -31.26
CA ILE A 9 16.05 -2.64 -31.78
C ILE A 9 15.43 -1.77 -30.70
N ARG A 10 16.23 -0.82 -30.19
CA ARG A 10 15.82 0.17 -29.21
C ARG A 10 15.67 1.53 -29.89
N LEU A 11 14.43 2.01 -29.98
CA LEU A 11 14.11 3.37 -30.39
C LEU A 11 13.84 4.19 -29.13
N ARG A 12 14.76 5.13 -28.84
CA ARG A 12 14.63 6.13 -27.76
C ARG A 12 14.80 7.53 -28.36
N ARG A 13 14.03 8.49 -27.85
CA ARG A 13 14.27 9.91 -28.13
C ARG A 13 15.56 10.36 -27.44
N ASP A 14 16.41 11.05 -28.18
CA ASP A 14 17.47 11.84 -27.57
C ASP A 14 16.89 13.14 -26.96
N GLU A 15 17.76 13.88 -26.27
CA GLU A 15 17.52 15.20 -25.66
C GLU A 15 16.97 16.27 -26.64
N TRP A 16 16.92 15.98 -27.95
CA TRP A 16 16.40 16.86 -29.00
C TRP A 16 15.21 16.26 -29.78
N GLY A 17 14.68 15.12 -29.34
CA GLY A 17 13.44 14.54 -29.87
C GLY A 17 13.57 13.79 -31.21
N ARG A 18 14.77 13.41 -31.64
CA ARG A 18 14.99 12.61 -32.87
C ARG A 18 15.16 11.12 -32.55
N LEU A 19 14.68 10.25 -33.45
CA LEU A 19 14.96 8.81 -33.39
C LEU A 19 16.35 8.53 -33.98
N ARG A 20 17.22 7.84 -33.26
CA ARG A 20 18.47 7.28 -33.82
C ARG A 20 18.26 5.84 -34.24
N ARG A 21 18.65 5.49 -35.48
CA ARG A 21 18.89 4.08 -35.86
C ARG A 21 20.20 3.59 -35.22
N PRO A 22 20.31 2.32 -34.84
CA PRO A 22 21.60 1.75 -34.45
C PRO A 22 22.49 1.70 -35.70
N GLN A 23 23.47 2.58 -35.80
CA GLN A 23 24.70 2.28 -36.55
C GLN A 23 25.72 1.77 -35.53
N ASP A 24 26.28 0.60 -35.85
CA ASP A 24 27.62 0.11 -35.44
C ASP A 24 27.79 -1.11 -34.49
N GLU A 25 26.74 -1.81 -34.01
CA GLU A 25 26.98 -3.06 -33.25
C GLU A 25 26.15 -4.30 -33.65
N ALA A 26 25.28 -4.23 -34.67
CA ALA A 26 24.59 -5.41 -35.16
C ALA A 26 25.44 -6.17 -36.19
N ARG A 27 26.33 -7.08 -35.75
CA ARG A 27 26.83 -8.13 -36.65
C ARG A 27 25.68 -9.08 -36.97
N PRO A 28 25.34 -9.30 -38.25
CA PRO A 28 24.33 -10.29 -38.57
C PRO A 28 24.86 -11.68 -38.25
N LEU A 29 24.20 -12.41 -37.35
CA LEU A 29 24.39 -13.86 -37.22
C LEU A 29 23.76 -14.54 -38.45
N ASP A 30 24.53 -15.41 -39.11
CA ASP A 30 24.29 -15.94 -40.46
C ASP A 30 22.93 -16.64 -40.69
N HIS A 31 22.19 -17.00 -39.64
CA HIS A 31 20.93 -17.76 -39.74
C HIS A 31 19.65 -16.92 -39.69
N LEU A 32 19.71 -15.64 -39.27
CA LEU A 32 18.57 -14.69 -39.41
C LEU A 32 18.65 -13.85 -40.68
N ALA A 33 19.80 -13.88 -41.35
CA ALA A 33 20.02 -13.18 -42.61
C ALA A 33 19.10 -13.64 -43.75
N ASP A 34 18.37 -14.75 -43.61
CA ASP A 34 17.42 -15.26 -44.61
C ASP A 34 16.02 -14.61 -44.45
N LEU A 35 15.56 -14.38 -43.21
CA LEU A 35 14.32 -13.63 -42.90
C LEU A 35 14.48 -12.14 -43.26
N THR A 36 15.62 -11.55 -42.89
CA THR A 36 15.94 -10.15 -43.21
C THR A 36 16.28 -9.95 -44.70
N ARG A 37 16.78 -10.96 -45.44
CA ARG A 37 16.98 -10.86 -46.91
C ARG A 37 15.70 -11.06 -47.70
N ARG A 38 14.86 -12.04 -47.35
CA ARG A 38 13.65 -12.37 -48.13
C ARG A 38 12.53 -11.35 -47.95
N ASN A 39 12.42 -10.74 -46.76
CA ASN A 39 11.42 -9.71 -46.44
C ASN A 39 12.04 -8.33 -46.21
N LYS A 40 13.25 -8.09 -46.74
CA LYS A 40 14.01 -6.84 -46.56
C LYS A 40 13.18 -5.59 -46.80
N ARG A 41 12.38 -5.61 -47.88
CA ARG A 41 11.50 -4.51 -48.26
C ARG A 41 10.40 -4.23 -47.23
N LEU A 42 9.76 -5.26 -46.68
CA LEU A 42 8.71 -5.10 -45.65
C LEU A 42 9.28 -4.57 -44.34
N TRP A 43 10.50 -4.99 -43.98
CA TRP A 43 11.22 -4.43 -42.84
C TRP A 43 11.61 -2.95 -43.07
N GLU A 44 12.12 -2.60 -44.25
CA GLU A 44 12.43 -1.21 -44.61
C GLU A 44 11.17 -0.33 -44.60
N GLU A 45 10.03 -0.84 -45.09
CA GLU A 45 8.73 -0.16 -45.05
C GLU A 45 8.22 -0.01 -43.59
N ALA A 46 8.37 -1.02 -42.75
CA ALA A 46 8.00 -0.95 -41.33
C ALA A 46 8.85 0.09 -40.58
N PHE A 47 10.16 0.15 -40.83
CA PHE A 47 11.02 1.18 -40.22
C PHE A 47 10.71 2.59 -40.71
N ALA A 48 10.45 2.77 -42.01
CA ALA A 48 10.05 4.07 -42.53
C ALA A 48 8.72 4.54 -41.92
N ALA A 49 7.77 3.61 -41.71
CA ALA A 49 6.51 3.91 -41.05
C ALA A 49 6.71 4.28 -39.56
N LEU A 50 7.58 3.56 -38.83
CA LEU A 50 7.93 3.91 -37.45
C LEU A 50 8.59 5.30 -37.35
N GLU A 51 9.46 5.66 -38.29
CA GLU A 51 10.07 6.99 -38.35
C GLU A 51 9.02 8.09 -38.57
N SER A 52 8.04 7.84 -39.45
CA SER A 52 6.92 8.78 -39.68
C SER A 52 6.02 8.95 -38.44
N MET A 53 6.01 7.96 -37.54
CA MET A 53 5.23 7.94 -36.30
C MET A 53 6.06 8.32 -35.06
N SER A 54 7.29 8.78 -35.24
CA SER A 54 8.23 9.12 -34.16
C SER A 54 7.73 10.14 -33.13
N THR A 55 6.74 10.96 -33.48
CA THR A 55 6.08 11.90 -32.55
C THR A 55 5.06 11.24 -31.62
N GLN A 56 4.63 10.03 -31.96
CA GLN A 56 3.64 9.25 -31.23
C GLN A 56 4.28 8.07 -30.47
N ILE A 57 5.61 7.91 -30.54
CA ILE A 57 6.37 6.82 -29.93
C ILE A 57 7.32 7.44 -28.89
N PHE A 58 7.15 7.10 -27.62
CA PHE A 58 8.03 7.57 -26.54
C PHE A 58 9.17 6.60 -26.28
N THR A 59 8.83 5.31 -26.17
CA THR A 59 9.79 4.20 -26.11
C THR A 59 9.27 3.08 -26.99
N LEU A 60 10.15 2.46 -27.78
CA LEU A 60 9.81 1.24 -28.49
C LEU A 60 11.01 0.32 -28.53
N HIS A 61 10.77 -0.91 -28.13
CA HIS A 61 11.75 -1.96 -28.02
C HIS A 61 11.23 -3.18 -28.76
N ILE A 62 11.97 -3.62 -29.78
CA ILE A 62 11.58 -4.77 -30.59
C ILE A 62 12.66 -5.81 -30.45
N THR A 63 12.28 -6.99 -29.95
CA THR A 63 13.15 -8.17 -29.92
C THR A 63 12.58 -9.27 -30.80
N CYS A 64 13.44 -9.92 -31.58
CA CYS A 64 13.02 -11.02 -32.44
C CYS A 64 13.96 -12.22 -32.27
N SER A 65 13.38 -13.39 -32.04
CA SER A 65 14.01 -14.71 -32.08
C SER A 65 13.36 -15.57 -33.16
N GLN A 66 13.78 -16.84 -33.28
CA GLN A 66 13.22 -17.79 -34.25
C GLN A 66 11.74 -18.12 -34.00
N THR A 67 11.30 -18.05 -32.73
CA THR A 67 9.97 -18.47 -32.31
C THR A 67 9.10 -17.33 -31.82
N ARG A 68 9.68 -16.17 -31.49
CA ARG A 68 8.97 -15.04 -30.90
C ARG A 68 9.44 -13.71 -31.44
N MET A 69 8.49 -12.82 -31.71
CA MET A 69 8.76 -11.39 -31.88
C MET A 69 8.05 -10.66 -30.74
N ALA A 70 8.79 -9.92 -29.91
CA ALA A 70 8.22 -9.09 -28.86
C ALA A 70 8.36 -7.61 -29.18
N ILE A 71 7.27 -6.86 -29.04
CA ILE A 71 7.24 -5.41 -29.18
C ILE A 71 6.77 -4.81 -27.86
N GLU A 72 7.66 -4.06 -27.22
CA GLU A 72 7.45 -3.49 -25.89
C GLU A 72 7.68 -1.99 -25.97
N GLY A 73 6.86 -1.17 -25.31
CA GLY A 73 7.06 0.28 -25.38
C GLY A 73 5.89 1.12 -24.93
N SER A 74 6.00 2.43 -25.12
CA SER A 74 4.96 3.39 -24.80
C SER A 74 4.70 4.35 -25.97
N VAL A 75 3.42 4.57 -26.27
CA VAL A 75 2.95 5.36 -27.41
C VAL A 75 1.83 6.33 -27.01
N ALA A 76 1.64 7.36 -27.80
CA ALA A 76 0.76 8.48 -27.49
C ALA A 76 -0.75 8.20 -27.59
N SER A 77 -1.14 7.15 -28.33
CA SER A 77 -2.55 6.85 -28.60
C SER A 77 -2.77 5.38 -28.93
N THR A 78 -4.01 4.93 -28.77
CA THR A 78 -4.45 3.58 -29.18
C THR A 78 -4.30 3.38 -30.68
N ASP A 79 -4.52 4.43 -31.47
CA ASP A 79 -4.29 4.41 -32.92
C ASP A 79 -2.81 4.20 -33.28
N ALA A 80 -1.90 4.82 -32.53
CA ALA A 80 -0.47 4.63 -32.70
C ALA A 80 -0.06 3.19 -32.35
N LYS A 81 -0.57 2.66 -31.23
CA LYS A 81 -0.38 1.27 -30.82
C LYS A 81 -0.83 0.30 -31.91
N GLN A 82 -2.06 0.46 -32.41
CA GLN A 82 -2.62 -0.44 -33.41
C GLN A 82 -1.84 -0.41 -34.72
N ARG A 83 -1.45 0.78 -35.20
CA ARG A 83 -0.63 0.90 -36.41
C ARG A 83 0.73 0.20 -36.28
N ILE A 84 1.38 0.27 -35.13
CA ILE A 84 2.66 -0.41 -34.90
C ILE A 84 2.46 -1.93 -34.92
N ILE A 85 1.42 -2.45 -34.27
CA ILE A 85 1.10 -3.88 -34.30
C ILE A 85 0.85 -4.34 -35.74
N ASP A 86 0.02 -3.61 -36.49
CA ASP A 86 -0.32 -3.95 -37.87
C ASP A 86 0.91 -4.00 -38.80
N LEU A 87 1.89 -3.12 -38.58
CA LEU A 87 3.14 -3.13 -39.35
C LEU A 87 3.90 -4.45 -39.16
N PHE A 88 4.00 -4.94 -37.93
CA PHE A 88 4.78 -6.15 -37.63
C PHE A 88 3.99 -7.45 -37.81
N VAL A 89 2.66 -7.42 -37.71
CA VAL A 89 1.81 -8.54 -38.17
C VAL A 89 2.03 -8.80 -39.65
N ARG A 90 2.06 -7.76 -40.50
CA ARG A 90 2.36 -7.92 -41.94
C ARG A 90 3.74 -8.50 -42.21
N VAL A 91 4.72 -8.15 -41.39
CA VAL A 91 6.08 -8.71 -41.47
C VAL A 91 6.07 -10.20 -41.09
N LEU A 92 5.29 -10.60 -40.09
CA LEU A 92 5.18 -11.97 -39.61
C LEU A 92 4.35 -12.88 -40.52
N ASP A 93 3.25 -12.40 -41.08
CA ASP A 93 2.38 -13.15 -42.01
C ASP A 93 3.11 -13.54 -43.31
N SER A 94 4.21 -12.84 -43.63
CA SER A 94 5.08 -13.14 -44.77
C SER A 94 6.17 -14.18 -44.48
N ALA A 95 6.23 -14.74 -43.26
CA ALA A 95 7.21 -15.76 -42.86
C ALA A 95 6.66 -17.19 -43.05
N PRO A 96 7.47 -18.16 -43.53
CA PRO A 96 7.02 -19.54 -43.70
C PRO A 96 6.78 -20.23 -42.34
N PRO A 97 5.77 -21.11 -42.21
CA PRO A 97 5.52 -21.83 -40.97
C PRO A 97 6.64 -22.83 -40.62
N PRO A 98 7.00 -22.99 -39.31
CA PRO A 98 6.52 -22.21 -38.17
C PRO A 98 7.26 -20.86 -38.06
N GLY A 99 6.55 -19.76 -38.31
CA GLY A 99 7.05 -18.41 -38.11
C GLY A 99 6.93 -17.96 -36.65
N PRO A 100 7.65 -16.91 -36.24
CA PRO A 100 7.57 -16.40 -34.87
C PRO A 100 6.18 -15.82 -34.58
N PHE A 101 5.68 -16.03 -33.35
CA PHE A 101 4.43 -15.41 -32.91
C PHE A 101 4.69 -14.03 -32.27
N LEU A 102 3.73 -13.12 -32.44
CA LEU A 102 3.83 -11.75 -31.92
C LEU A 102 3.41 -11.69 -30.45
N VAL A 103 4.27 -11.10 -29.62
CA VAL A 103 3.97 -10.70 -28.24
C VAL A 103 4.02 -9.17 -28.20
N GLN A 104 2.95 -8.54 -27.73
CA GLN A 104 2.84 -7.09 -27.67
C GLN A 104 2.63 -6.62 -26.23
N ASP A 105 3.50 -5.73 -25.76
CA ASP A 105 3.38 -5.02 -24.49
C ASP A 105 3.61 -3.52 -24.73
N ILE A 106 2.71 -2.92 -25.52
CA ILE A 106 2.73 -1.50 -25.84
C ILE A 106 1.70 -0.78 -24.96
N GLN A 107 2.15 0.13 -24.10
CA GLN A 107 1.31 0.96 -23.26
C GLN A 107 0.89 2.25 -23.99
N VAL A 108 -0.39 2.58 -23.93
CA VAL A 108 -0.89 3.87 -24.44
C VAL A 108 -0.78 4.88 -23.30
N THR A 109 0.19 5.77 -23.43
CA THR A 109 0.43 6.87 -22.49
C THR A 109 -0.12 8.13 -23.15
N ALA A 110 -1.26 8.64 -22.67
CA ALA A 110 -1.80 9.89 -23.22
C ALA A 110 -0.77 11.02 -23.00
N PRO A 111 -0.30 11.74 -24.04
CA PRO A 111 0.60 12.85 -23.82
C PRO A 111 -0.16 13.98 -23.12
N PHE A 112 0.40 14.46 -22.02
CA PHE A 112 0.16 15.79 -21.50
C PHE A 112 0.30 16.82 -22.63
N ARG A 113 -0.69 17.71 -22.77
CA ARG A 113 -0.49 18.97 -23.50
C ARG A 113 0.22 19.97 -22.56
N PRO A 114 1.17 20.78 -23.06
CA PRO A 114 1.73 21.88 -22.27
C PRO A 114 0.65 22.92 -21.99
N ALA A 115 0.64 23.44 -20.76
CA ALA A 115 -0.16 24.60 -20.38
C ALA A 115 0.42 25.87 -21.04
N HIS A 116 -0.20 26.34 -22.11
CA HIS A 116 -0.11 27.73 -22.54
C HIS A 116 -1.40 28.15 -23.24
N GLN A 117 -2.25 28.88 -22.52
CA GLN A 117 -2.72 30.24 -22.87
C GLN A 117 -3.98 30.57 -22.06
N ASN A 118 -3.82 31.60 -21.21
CA ASN A 118 -4.80 32.58 -20.75
C ASN A 118 -6.23 32.13 -20.48
N ASP A 119 -6.61 32.14 -19.21
CA ASP A 119 -7.81 32.85 -18.74
C ASP A 119 -7.66 33.14 -17.24
N LEU A 120 -6.83 34.15 -16.96
CA LEU A 120 -6.68 34.78 -15.65
C LEU A 120 -7.26 36.18 -15.75
N GLU A 121 -8.55 36.28 -16.04
CA GLU A 121 -9.29 37.54 -16.04
C GLU A 121 -10.78 37.28 -15.96
N ARG A 122 -11.30 37.26 -14.71
CA ARG A 122 -12.64 37.72 -14.27
C ARG A 122 -12.99 37.04 -12.96
N TYR A 123 -12.68 37.70 -11.85
CA TYR A 123 -13.54 37.80 -10.66
C TYR A 123 -12.83 38.68 -9.62
N VAL A 124 -12.73 39.98 -9.91
CA VAL A 124 -12.60 41.01 -8.86
C VAL A 124 -13.50 42.17 -9.24
N ALA A 125 -14.66 42.23 -8.60
CA ALA A 125 -15.45 43.44 -8.49
C ALA A 125 -16.08 43.51 -7.08
N LYS A 126 -15.39 44.27 -6.22
CA LYS A 126 -15.90 45.27 -5.27
C LYS A 126 -17.00 44.88 -4.29
N SER A 127 -16.65 44.88 -3.01
CA SER A 127 -17.00 45.96 -2.05
C SER A 127 -16.18 45.70 -0.77
N ASP A 128 -15.19 46.53 -0.43
CA ASP A 128 -15.29 47.79 0.34
C ASP A 128 -16.29 47.68 1.50
N SER A 129 -16.03 47.99 2.76
CA SER A 129 -14.87 48.43 3.55
C SER A 129 -15.47 48.68 4.95
N ASN A 130 -14.86 48.24 6.06
CA ASN A 130 -14.57 49.15 7.17
C ASN A 130 -13.74 48.53 8.29
N THR A 131 -12.73 49.30 8.63
CA THR A 131 -11.77 49.27 9.73
C THR A 131 -12.45 49.46 11.09
N LEU A 132 -11.87 48.89 12.15
CA LEU A 132 -11.45 49.61 13.37
C LEU A 132 -10.63 48.69 14.29
N ALA A 133 -9.62 49.30 14.92
CA ALA A 133 -8.49 48.70 15.61
C ALA A 133 -8.65 48.67 17.13
N MET A 134 -7.83 47.82 17.78
CA MET A 134 -7.31 47.88 19.17
C MET A 134 -8.38 47.80 20.29
N ASP A 135 -8.20 47.11 21.42
CA ASP A 135 -7.02 46.95 22.25
C ASP A 135 -7.31 45.91 23.37
N SER A 136 -6.25 45.26 23.89
CA SER A 136 -6.10 44.73 25.28
C SER A 136 -7.10 43.70 25.85
N ALA A 137 -6.78 42.75 26.73
CA ALA A 137 -5.56 42.19 27.31
C ALA A 137 -5.99 41.00 28.21
N LEU A 138 -5.07 40.05 28.41
CA LEU A 138 -4.99 39.17 29.58
C LEU A 138 -6.15 38.19 29.85
N GLU A 139 -6.11 37.04 29.18
CA GLU A 139 -6.55 35.79 29.78
C GLU A 139 -5.37 34.81 29.82
N ARG A 140 -5.04 34.36 31.03
CA ARG A 140 -4.08 33.27 31.24
C ARG A 140 -4.73 31.99 30.70
N SER A 141 -4.39 31.64 29.46
CA SER A 141 -4.75 30.33 28.91
C SER A 141 -3.94 29.25 29.63
N SER A 142 -4.64 28.24 30.14
CA SER A 142 -4.06 26.91 30.31
C SER A 142 -3.37 26.52 28.99
N PRO A 143 -2.20 25.84 29.02
CA PRO A 143 -1.45 25.60 27.79
C PRO A 143 -2.34 24.83 26.81
N GLN A 144 -2.76 25.50 25.73
CA GLN A 144 -3.39 24.80 24.61
C GLN A 144 -2.37 23.80 24.09
N ASP A 145 -2.81 22.57 23.84
CA ASP A 145 -1.98 21.59 23.18
C ASP A 145 -1.55 22.13 21.81
N VAL A 146 -0.27 21.95 21.48
CA VAL A 146 0.36 22.45 20.27
C VAL A 146 0.86 21.29 19.40
N ASP A 147 0.86 21.50 18.09
CA ASP A 147 1.53 20.61 17.14
C ASP A 147 3.00 21.05 17.01
N VAL A 148 3.92 20.07 16.99
CA VAL A 148 5.37 20.31 16.92
C VAL A 148 5.96 19.61 15.71
N ASP A 149 6.40 20.40 14.73
CA ASP A 149 6.98 19.91 13.47
C ASP A 149 8.50 19.75 13.56
N ARG A 150 9.04 18.61 13.10
CA ARG A 150 10.48 18.34 13.01
C ARG A 150 10.88 17.53 11.78
N TYR A 151 11.93 17.93 11.08
CA TYR A 151 12.38 17.32 9.84
C TYR A 151 13.40 16.21 10.08
N PRO A 152 13.10 14.93 9.75
CA PRO A 152 14.03 13.84 9.94
C PRO A 152 15.18 13.91 8.94
N SER A 153 16.36 13.48 9.36
CA SER A 153 17.52 13.33 8.47
C SER A 153 18.41 12.19 8.91
N ILE A 154 18.95 11.43 7.96
CA ILE A 154 20.07 10.50 8.19
C ILE A 154 21.29 11.05 7.45
N THR A 155 22.38 11.32 8.17
CA THR A 155 23.62 11.88 7.61
C THR A 155 24.84 11.08 8.04
N ALA A 156 25.81 10.89 7.15
CA ALA A 156 27.09 10.27 7.48
C ALA A 156 28.24 11.12 6.94
N ASP A 157 29.32 11.24 7.71
CA ASP A 157 30.49 12.04 7.32
C ASP A 157 31.33 11.35 6.22
N LYS A 158 31.19 10.03 6.10
CA LYS A 158 31.89 9.19 5.15
C LYS A 158 30.93 8.14 4.60
N PRO A 159 31.08 7.69 3.36
CA PRO A 159 30.31 6.59 2.81
C PRO A 159 30.61 5.27 3.54
N PRO A 160 29.66 4.32 3.56
CA PRO A 160 29.86 3.01 4.17
C PRO A 160 30.83 2.17 3.34
N VAL A 161 31.80 1.54 4.02
CA VAL A 161 32.82 0.66 3.42
C VAL A 161 32.65 -0.75 3.98
N VAL A 162 32.57 -1.75 3.10
CA VAL A 162 32.40 -3.17 3.45
C VAL A 162 33.45 -3.61 4.48
N GLY A 163 33.00 -4.32 5.53
CA GLY A 163 33.84 -4.85 6.60
C GLY A 163 34.31 -3.80 7.62
N GLN A 164 34.01 -2.52 7.41
CA GLN A 164 34.38 -1.45 8.33
C GLN A 164 33.21 -1.00 9.20
N VAL A 165 33.56 -0.31 10.29
CA VAL A 165 32.61 0.37 11.14
C VAL A 165 32.10 1.62 10.44
N PHE A 166 30.81 1.65 10.16
CA PHE A 166 30.10 2.80 9.61
C PHE A 166 29.44 3.59 10.73
N ARG A 167 29.59 4.92 10.66
CA ARG A 167 29.04 5.87 11.63
C ARG A 167 28.15 6.85 10.89
N PHE A 168 26.94 7.01 11.37
CA PHE A 168 25.95 7.93 10.82
C PHE A 168 25.13 8.53 11.96
N GLN A 169 24.41 9.60 11.67
CA GLN A 169 23.62 10.37 12.59
C GLN A 169 22.18 10.41 12.13
N VAL A 170 21.25 10.28 13.07
CA VAL A 170 19.83 10.51 12.84
C VAL A 170 19.39 11.71 13.64
N ALA A 171 18.69 12.64 13.00
CA ALA A 171 18.24 13.89 13.61
C ALA A 171 16.77 14.16 13.36
N LEU A 172 16.19 15.02 14.20
CA LEU A 172 14.86 15.64 14.04
C LEU A 172 15.06 17.16 14.13
N ASN A 173 15.24 17.79 12.97
CA ASN A 173 15.64 19.19 12.82
C ASN A 173 14.43 20.15 12.91
N ALA A 174 14.64 21.39 13.33
CA ALA A 174 13.57 22.40 13.34
C ALA A 174 13.26 22.94 11.94
N GLU A 175 14.21 22.82 11.00
CA GLU A 175 14.10 23.28 9.63
C GLU A 175 14.49 22.15 8.65
N PRO A 176 13.95 22.17 7.42
CA PRO A 176 14.26 21.17 6.40
C PRO A 176 15.73 21.24 5.98
N THR A 177 16.40 20.08 5.92
CA THR A 177 17.80 19.96 5.48
C THR A 177 17.95 19.77 3.97
N GLY A 178 16.89 19.97 3.17
CA GLY A 178 16.91 19.85 1.71
C GLY A 178 15.61 20.38 1.06
N PRO A 179 15.57 20.49 -0.29
CA PRO A 179 14.47 21.12 -1.03
C PRO A 179 13.13 20.37 -0.96
N VAL A 180 13.12 19.12 -0.47
CA VAL A 180 11.94 18.25 -0.32
C VAL A 180 11.99 17.52 1.03
N ALA A 181 12.18 18.24 2.13
CA ALA A 181 12.07 17.64 3.46
C ALA A 181 10.73 18.06 4.08
N GLU A 182 9.83 17.11 4.30
CA GLU A 182 8.57 17.34 5.03
C GLU A 182 8.76 17.06 6.53
N PRO A 183 8.06 17.80 7.41
CA PRO A 183 8.20 17.65 8.84
C PRO A 183 7.41 16.44 9.38
N ILE A 184 7.96 15.80 10.40
CA ILE A 184 7.24 14.94 11.35
C ILE A 184 6.52 15.87 12.34
N SER A 185 5.19 15.88 12.30
CA SER A 185 4.35 16.60 13.26
C SER A 185 4.02 15.73 14.47
N ILE A 186 4.49 16.12 15.65
CA ILE A 186 4.07 15.54 16.94
C ILE A 186 2.86 16.33 17.40
N LYS A 187 1.68 15.70 17.37
CA LYS A 187 0.41 16.37 17.68
C LYS A 187 0.04 16.29 19.15
N ASN A 188 -0.80 17.24 19.59
CA ASN A 188 -1.36 17.30 20.94
C ASN A 188 -0.29 17.32 22.05
N VAL A 189 0.79 18.07 21.84
CA VAL A 189 1.84 18.24 22.83
C VAL A 189 1.43 19.32 23.83
N PRO A 190 1.55 19.11 25.16
CA PRO A 190 1.23 20.15 26.14
C PRO A 190 1.90 21.48 25.81
N GLY A 191 1.15 22.59 25.76
CA GLY A 191 1.68 23.90 25.32
C GLY A 191 2.86 24.44 26.12
N ASP A 192 3.20 23.86 27.27
CA ASP A 192 4.32 24.17 28.15
C ASP A 192 5.50 23.16 28.05
N TRP A 193 5.49 22.27 27.07
CA TRP A 193 6.52 21.25 26.90
C TRP A 193 7.94 21.83 26.80
N ARG A 194 8.92 21.08 27.34
CA ARG A 194 10.34 21.43 27.30
C ARG A 194 11.17 20.48 26.46
N VAL A 195 10.90 19.17 26.61
CA VAL A 195 11.61 18.10 25.92
C VAL A 195 10.62 17.01 25.52
N LEU A 196 10.65 16.59 24.25
CA LEU A 196 9.95 15.40 23.76
C LEU A 196 10.96 14.29 23.53
N LYS A 197 10.67 13.10 24.06
CA LYS A 197 11.53 11.92 23.94
C LYS A 197 11.00 11.05 22.80
N VAL A 198 11.62 11.14 21.64
CA VAL A 198 11.27 10.31 20.49
C VAL A 198 12.27 9.15 20.41
N GLU A 199 11.77 7.92 20.52
CA GLU A 199 12.56 6.73 20.25
C GLU A 199 12.79 6.61 18.73
N VAL A 200 14.03 6.33 18.33
CA VAL A 200 14.40 6.03 16.96
C VAL A 200 15.06 4.68 16.91
N GLU A 201 14.60 3.84 16.00
CA GLU A 201 15.12 2.51 15.75
C GLU A 201 15.63 2.45 14.31
N VAL A 202 16.84 1.94 14.10
CA VAL A 202 17.49 1.94 12.80
C VAL A 202 17.76 0.52 12.34
N HIS A 203 17.48 0.24 11.07
CA HIS A 203 17.67 -1.06 10.48
C HIS A 203 18.27 -0.95 9.08
N SER A 204 19.00 -1.99 8.69
CA SER A 204 19.52 -2.17 7.34
C SER A 204 19.86 -3.64 7.16
N SER A 205 19.61 -4.20 5.97
CA SER A 205 20.04 -5.56 5.62
C SER A 205 21.56 -5.70 5.54
N ARG A 206 22.30 -4.59 5.52
CA ARG A 206 23.77 -4.57 5.37
C ARG A 206 24.50 -3.97 6.57
N LEU A 207 23.81 -3.64 7.66
CA LEU A 207 24.43 -3.15 8.89
C LEU A 207 24.24 -4.12 10.05
N LEU A 208 25.36 -4.54 10.64
CA LEU A 208 25.36 -5.31 11.87
C LEU A 208 25.54 -4.38 13.08
N PHE A 209 24.49 -4.22 13.86
CA PHE A 209 24.53 -3.51 15.14
C PHE A 209 24.88 -4.46 16.28
N LYS A 210 25.51 -3.93 17.33
CA LYS A 210 25.54 -4.64 18.62
C LYS A 210 24.13 -4.63 19.22
N GLU A 211 23.83 -5.64 20.04
CA GLU A 211 22.50 -5.81 20.63
C GLU A 211 22.00 -4.53 21.32
N GLY A 212 20.84 -4.04 20.91
CA GLY A 212 20.20 -2.83 21.43
C GLY A 212 20.83 -1.49 20.98
N GLU A 213 21.98 -1.49 20.30
CA GLU A 213 22.62 -0.24 19.84
C GLU A 213 21.96 0.38 18.60
N ASN A 214 21.04 -0.34 17.98
CA ASN A 214 20.21 0.13 16.87
C ASN A 214 18.99 0.96 17.31
N ARG A 215 18.74 1.07 18.62
CA ARG A 215 17.68 1.90 19.19
C ARG A 215 18.25 3.00 20.09
N LYS A 216 17.83 4.25 19.89
CA LYS A 216 18.22 5.42 20.70
C LYS A 216 17.06 6.37 20.91
N THR A 217 17.22 7.33 21.82
CA THR A 217 16.22 8.39 22.07
C THR A 217 16.75 9.74 21.60
N ILE A 218 16.01 10.40 20.71
CA ILE A 218 16.22 11.79 20.32
C ILE A 218 15.42 12.67 21.28
N ASN A 219 16.12 13.57 21.98
CA ASN A 219 15.49 14.57 22.84
C ASN A 219 15.25 15.85 22.03
N ILE A 220 14.02 16.03 21.57
CA ILE A 220 13.61 17.25 20.88
C ILE A 220 13.40 18.33 21.94
N VAL A 221 14.07 19.47 21.79
CA VAL A 221 13.90 20.63 22.67
C VAL A 221 13.00 21.68 22.03
N ARG A 222 12.22 22.39 22.84
CA ARG A 222 11.30 23.44 22.36
C ARG A 222 12.02 24.64 21.77
N GLN A 223 13.11 25.06 22.41
CA GLN A 223 13.97 26.14 21.95
C GLN A 223 15.42 25.64 21.92
N GLY A 224 16.12 25.95 20.83
CA GLY A 224 17.49 25.51 20.60
C GLY A 224 17.61 24.35 19.60
N LYS A 225 18.85 23.92 19.37
CA LYS A 225 19.18 22.88 18.40
C LYS A 225 18.95 21.49 19.01
N THR A 226 18.07 20.69 18.43
CA THR A 226 17.99 19.26 18.71
C THR A 226 19.33 18.61 18.32
N LEU A 227 19.94 17.86 19.22
CA LEU A 227 21.17 17.14 18.91
C LEU A 227 20.84 15.83 18.19
N PRO A 228 21.55 15.51 17.08
CA PRO A 228 21.41 14.22 16.45
C PRO A 228 21.91 13.10 17.37
N VAL A 229 21.39 11.90 17.17
CA VAL A 229 21.92 10.68 17.81
C VAL A 229 22.81 9.93 16.82
N SER A 230 24.01 9.57 17.26
CA SER A 230 24.97 8.83 16.44
C SER A 230 24.74 7.33 16.58
N PHE A 231 24.72 6.62 15.46
CA PHE A 231 24.70 5.17 15.39
C PHE A 231 26.04 4.64 14.90
N THR A 232 26.32 3.39 15.24
CA THR A 232 27.55 2.70 14.83
C THR A 232 27.21 1.25 14.53
N ALA A 233 27.57 0.79 13.34
CA ALA A 233 27.34 -0.58 12.90
C ALA A 233 28.45 -1.03 11.95
N THR A 234 28.66 -2.34 11.82
CA THR A 234 29.63 -2.91 10.87
C THR A 234 28.94 -3.18 9.54
N VAL A 235 29.51 -2.71 8.44
CA VAL A 235 28.96 -2.93 7.09
C VAL A 235 29.24 -4.36 6.64
N GLN A 236 28.20 -5.09 6.25
CA GLN A 236 28.29 -6.46 5.75
C GLN A 236 28.57 -6.50 4.24
N ASP A 237 29.34 -7.49 3.82
CA ASP A 237 29.54 -7.81 2.41
C ASP A 237 28.32 -8.57 1.89
N ALA A 238 27.70 -8.05 0.84
CA ALA A 238 26.53 -8.65 0.19
C ALA A 238 26.85 -9.12 -1.24
N GLY A 239 28.13 -9.08 -1.66
CA GLY A 239 28.57 -9.44 -3.00
C GLY A 239 28.42 -8.33 -4.04
N ASP A 240 29.01 -8.54 -5.22
CA ASP A 240 29.22 -7.51 -6.26
C ASP A 240 27.92 -7.07 -6.99
N ALA A 241 26.80 -7.78 -6.78
CA ALA A 241 25.50 -7.48 -7.39
C ALA A 241 24.45 -6.95 -6.40
N ALA A 242 24.85 -6.62 -5.16
CA ALA A 242 23.93 -6.16 -4.13
C ALA A 242 23.51 -4.69 -4.37
N PRO A 243 22.23 -4.35 -4.15
CA PRO A 243 21.75 -2.98 -4.27
C PRO A 243 22.45 -2.04 -3.27
N PRO A 244 22.34 -0.71 -3.48
CA PRO A 244 22.79 0.29 -2.52
C PRO A 244 22.26 -0.01 -1.12
N MET A 245 23.06 0.29 -0.09
CA MET A 245 22.67 0.02 1.29
C MET A 245 21.57 0.97 1.72
N GLU A 246 20.40 0.43 2.00
CA GLU A 246 19.30 1.19 2.56
C GLU A 246 19.38 1.17 4.08
N ILE A 247 19.26 2.35 4.70
CA ILE A 247 19.03 2.52 6.13
C ILE A 247 17.60 3.01 6.33
N VAL A 248 16.83 2.25 7.09
CA VAL A 248 15.48 2.61 7.52
C VAL A 248 15.56 3.07 8.97
N ALA A 249 15.18 4.31 9.27
CA ALA A 249 15.03 4.78 10.64
C ALA A 249 13.55 4.99 10.96
N ILE A 250 13.04 4.25 11.95
CA ILE A 250 11.65 4.26 12.41
C ILE A 250 11.56 5.09 13.69
N PHE A 251 10.68 6.08 13.71
CA PHE A 251 10.43 6.96 14.85
C PHE A 251 9.21 6.48 15.63
N THR A 252 9.29 6.51 16.96
CA THR A 252 8.22 6.13 17.88
C THR A 252 8.16 7.13 19.03
N TYR A 253 7.01 7.76 19.22
CA TYR A 253 6.72 8.64 20.35
C TYR A 253 5.58 8.02 21.15
N GLU A 254 5.74 7.94 22.47
CA GLU A 254 4.74 7.31 23.37
C GLU A 254 4.24 5.95 22.89
N HIS A 255 5.17 5.11 22.39
CA HIS A 255 4.90 3.75 21.92
C HIS A 255 4.04 3.62 20.66
N ARG A 256 3.85 4.71 19.91
CA ARG A 256 3.15 4.68 18.62
C ARG A 256 4.11 4.94 17.49
N PHE A 257 3.97 4.15 16.42
CA PHE A 257 4.66 4.44 15.17
C PHE A 257 4.38 5.88 14.77
N SER A 258 5.47 6.63 14.66
CA SER A 258 5.50 8.07 14.46
C SER A 258 6.19 8.41 13.16
N GLY A 259 6.56 7.41 12.36
CA GLY A 259 7.19 7.58 11.06
C GLY A 259 8.35 6.68 10.74
N MET A 260 8.80 6.77 9.49
CA MET A 260 10.13 6.35 9.11
C MET A 260 10.75 7.28 8.07
N ILE A 261 12.08 7.24 7.98
CA ILE A 261 12.83 7.77 6.86
C ILE A 261 13.70 6.64 6.30
N ARG A 262 13.79 6.57 4.97
CA ARG A 262 14.75 5.72 4.27
C ARG A 262 15.84 6.61 3.73
N GLN A 263 17.09 6.22 3.96
CA GLN A 263 18.22 6.84 3.33
C GLN A 263 19.08 5.76 2.69
N THR A 264 19.26 5.90 1.38
CA THR A 264 20.12 5.03 0.61
C THR A 264 21.54 5.58 0.64
N PHE A 265 22.50 4.71 0.91
CA PHE A 265 23.92 4.99 0.82
C PHE A 265 24.52 4.06 -0.24
N GLU A 266 25.24 4.65 -1.18
CA GLU A 266 26.14 3.88 -2.02
C GLU A 266 27.22 3.27 -1.12
N VAL A 267 27.31 1.95 -1.11
CA VAL A 267 28.37 1.25 -0.37
C VAL A 267 29.61 1.33 -1.22
N GLU A 268 30.55 2.15 -0.77
CA GLU A 268 31.76 2.37 -1.52
C GLU A 268 32.63 1.12 -1.54
N ARG A 269 33.05 0.83 -2.77
CA ARG A 269 34.46 0.58 -3.08
C ARG A 269 35.00 1.69 -4.00
N SER A 270 34.89 2.97 -3.60
CA SER A 270 35.25 4.16 -4.42
C SER A 270 34.51 4.23 -5.79
N ALA A 271 33.77 5.25 -6.23
CA ALA A 271 33.39 6.57 -5.75
C ALA A 271 32.08 7.04 -6.46
N GLU A 272 31.27 7.85 -5.75
CA GLU A 272 30.25 8.87 -6.13
C GLU A 272 29.04 8.55 -7.04
N ALA A 273 27.82 9.10 -6.88
CA ALA A 273 27.05 9.72 -5.77
C ALA A 273 25.56 9.88 -6.22
N PRO A 274 24.57 9.99 -5.32
CA PRO A 274 23.15 9.62 -5.58
C PRO A 274 22.12 10.78 -5.51
N SER A 275 20.85 10.49 -5.86
CA SER A 275 19.67 11.35 -5.64
C SER A 275 18.45 10.48 -5.27
N GLY A 276 17.70 10.85 -4.22
CA GLY A 276 16.52 10.13 -3.75
C GLY A 276 15.48 11.03 -3.03
N THR A 277 14.23 10.57 -3.04
CA THR A 277 12.98 11.30 -2.74
C THR A 277 12.35 10.85 -1.41
N VAL A 278 11.61 11.74 -0.73
CA VAL A 278 11.04 11.57 0.62
C VAL A 278 9.51 11.36 0.57
N ALA A 279 8.95 10.58 1.51
CA ALA A 279 7.50 10.39 1.72
C ALA A 279 7.06 10.74 3.17
N PRO A 280 5.82 11.23 3.38
CA PRO A 280 5.32 11.80 4.64
C PRO A 280 4.99 10.81 5.78
N VAL A 281 4.87 11.35 6.99
CA VAL A 281 4.70 10.64 8.25
C VAL A 281 3.79 11.42 9.21
N ASN A 282 2.95 10.74 10.02
CA ASN A 282 2.13 11.38 11.08
C ASN A 282 2.25 10.65 12.44
N VAL A 283 2.22 11.40 13.54
CA VAL A 283 2.28 10.92 14.95
C VAL A 283 0.97 11.19 15.68
N MET A 284 0.53 10.29 16.57
CA MET A 284 -0.78 10.35 17.22
C MET A 284 -0.68 10.05 18.72
N THR A 285 -1.58 10.62 19.55
CA THR A 285 -1.57 10.51 21.02
C THR A 285 -2.73 9.68 21.60
N ALA A 286 -3.28 8.73 20.83
CA ALA A 286 -4.41 7.91 21.28
C ALA A 286 -3.98 6.61 21.98
N GLU A 287 -4.94 5.83 22.46
CA GLU A 287 -4.68 4.48 23.00
C GLU A 287 -4.00 3.58 21.94
N ALA A 288 -2.82 3.04 22.27
CA ALA A 288 -2.03 2.18 21.41
C ALA A 288 -2.49 0.71 21.50
N ALA A 289 -2.18 -0.08 20.47
CA ALA A 289 -2.34 -1.53 20.52
C ALA A 289 -1.42 -2.14 21.59
N ASP A 290 -1.83 -3.27 22.17
CA ASP A 290 -1.01 -4.00 23.14
C ASP A 290 0.17 -4.71 22.47
N LEU A 291 0.03 -5.04 21.18
CA LEU A 291 1.10 -5.57 20.32
C LEU A 291 1.06 -4.87 18.96
N THR A 292 2.20 -4.34 18.53
CA THR A 292 2.41 -3.86 17.16
C THR A 292 3.46 -4.74 16.48
N VAL A 293 3.10 -5.29 15.32
CA VAL A 293 3.99 -6.09 14.47
C VAL A 293 4.30 -5.28 13.22
N LYS A 294 5.57 -4.95 13.01
CA LYS A 294 6.07 -4.25 11.82
C LYS A 294 6.78 -5.26 10.93
N ILE A 295 6.34 -5.38 9.68
CA ILE A 295 6.91 -6.28 8.67
C ILE A 295 7.35 -5.40 7.50
N VAL A 296 8.65 -5.18 7.36
CA VAL A 296 9.21 -4.23 6.39
C VAL A 296 10.17 -4.96 5.45
N ARG A 297 9.86 -4.98 4.17
CA ARG A 297 10.67 -5.44 3.07
C ARG A 297 11.95 -4.61 3.02
N LEU A 298 13.06 -5.32 3.02
CA LEU A 298 14.40 -4.75 2.95
C LEU A 298 14.95 -4.76 1.52
N ASP A 299 14.50 -5.70 0.68
CA ASP A 299 14.97 -5.81 -0.69
C ASP A 299 14.03 -6.58 -1.62
N ALA A 300 14.37 -6.58 -2.91
CA ALA A 300 13.63 -7.28 -3.95
C ALA A 300 13.64 -8.81 -3.80
N ALA A 301 14.61 -9.39 -3.09
CA ALA A 301 14.80 -10.82 -2.92
C ALA A 301 13.86 -11.46 -1.87
N GLY A 302 12.98 -10.65 -1.26
CA GLY A 302 11.99 -11.11 -0.30
C GLY A 302 12.54 -11.22 1.12
N ASN A 303 13.59 -10.45 1.45
CA ASN A 303 14.01 -10.27 2.84
C ASN A 303 13.11 -9.25 3.53
N TYR A 304 12.57 -9.62 4.68
CA TYR A 304 11.72 -8.79 5.53
C TYR A 304 12.33 -8.67 6.93
N LEU A 305 12.32 -7.45 7.45
CA LEU A 305 12.50 -7.16 8.86
C LEU A 305 11.16 -7.31 9.57
N TRP A 306 11.17 -8.11 10.62
CA TRP A 306 10.11 -8.12 11.62
C TRP A 306 10.60 -7.35 12.84
N SER A 307 9.82 -6.37 13.29
CA SER A 307 10.03 -5.68 14.56
C SER A 307 8.73 -5.70 15.36
N VAL A 308 8.80 -6.05 16.64
CA VAL A 308 7.64 -6.12 17.53
C VAL A 308 7.75 -5.13 18.68
N ASP A 309 6.68 -4.37 18.92
CA ASP A 309 6.56 -3.51 20.08
C ASP A 309 5.34 -3.89 20.93
N ALA A 310 5.52 -3.84 22.25
CA ALA A 310 4.50 -4.23 23.22
C ALA A 310 4.52 -3.23 24.38
N PRO A 311 3.77 -2.13 24.31
CA PRO A 311 3.84 -1.02 25.26
C PRO A 311 3.52 -1.47 26.69
N ARG A 312 2.42 -2.24 26.87
CA ARG A 312 2.00 -2.80 28.17
C ARG A 312 2.81 -4.03 28.61
N GLY A 313 3.70 -4.54 27.75
CA GLY A 313 4.55 -5.70 27.98
C GLY A 313 6.04 -5.41 27.81
N ARG A 314 6.49 -4.17 28.04
CA ARG A 314 7.91 -3.78 27.85
C ARG A 314 8.88 -4.60 28.69
N SER A 315 8.46 -5.10 29.85
CA SER A 315 9.26 -5.97 30.72
C SER A 315 9.12 -7.47 30.42
N LEU A 316 8.31 -7.85 29.42
CA LEU A 316 8.04 -9.23 29.05
C LEU A 316 8.94 -9.67 27.88
N GLY A 317 9.39 -10.92 27.94
CA GLY A 317 10.08 -11.62 26.85
C GLY A 317 11.58 -11.38 26.72
N SER A 318 12.14 -12.01 25.67
CA SER A 318 13.54 -11.87 25.24
C SER A 318 13.91 -10.41 24.99
N SER A 319 15.19 -10.05 25.19
CA SER A 319 15.74 -8.76 24.75
C SER A 319 15.60 -8.57 23.24
N THR A 320 15.58 -9.67 22.47
CA THR A 320 15.46 -9.66 21.02
C THR A 320 14.01 -9.38 20.60
N ARG A 321 13.78 -8.23 19.97
CA ARG A 321 12.47 -7.80 19.43
C ARG A 321 12.44 -7.70 17.90
N GLU A 322 13.49 -8.18 17.26
CA GLU A 322 13.66 -8.10 15.82
C GLU A 322 14.06 -9.46 15.25
N ALA A 323 13.65 -9.70 14.01
CA ALA A 323 14.09 -10.84 13.24
C ALA A 323 14.17 -10.49 11.76
N PHE A 324 15.16 -11.07 11.08
CA PHE A 324 15.26 -11.04 9.63
C PHE A 324 14.71 -12.36 9.09
N VAL A 325 13.72 -12.26 8.21
CA VAL A 325 13.07 -13.43 7.60
C VAL A 325 13.14 -13.29 6.10
N ASN A 326 13.70 -14.29 5.42
CA ASN A 326 13.58 -14.41 3.98
C ASN A 326 12.32 -15.22 3.67
N LEU A 327 11.32 -14.58 3.08
CA LEU A 327 10.08 -15.23 2.64
C LEU A 327 10.13 -15.62 1.15
N GLY A 328 11.26 -15.35 0.47
CA GLY A 328 11.45 -15.54 -0.96
C GLY A 328 10.72 -14.51 -1.82
N VAL A 329 10.93 -14.61 -3.13
CA VAL A 329 10.33 -13.70 -4.13
C VAL A 329 8.85 -13.99 -4.45
N SER A 330 8.27 -15.02 -3.84
CA SER A 330 6.97 -15.60 -4.20
C SER A 330 5.97 -15.60 -3.05
N THR A 331 5.96 -14.57 -2.18
CA THR A 331 4.97 -14.45 -1.09
C THR A 331 3.54 -14.46 -1.62
N GLY A 332 3.31 -13.87 -2.80
CA GLY A 332 2.04 -13.94 -3.53
C GLY A 332 1.65 -15.37 -3.89
N ASP A 333 2.55 -16.16 -4.48
CA ASP A 333 2.26 -17.57 -4.82
C ASP A 333 2.01 -18.42 -3.57
N PHE A 334 2.75 -18.16 -2.49
CA PHE A 334 2.56 -18.81 -1.20
C PHE A 334 1.16 -18.51 -0.65
N ALA A 335 0.78 -17.22 -0.57
CA ALA A 335 -0.54 -16.82 -0.10
C ALA A 335 -1.67 -17.36 -1.00
N MET A 336 -1.50 -17.28 -2.32
CA MET A 336 -2.45 -17.85 -3.28
C MET A 336 -2.60 -19.36 -3.11
N GLY A 337 -1.49 -20.08 -2.90
CA GLY A 337 -1.50 -21.52 -2.63
C GLY A 337 -2.29 -21.89 -1.37
N LEU A 338 -2.22 -21.06 -0.32
CA LEU A 338 -2.96 -21.26 0.91
C LEU A 338 -4.46 -20.94 0.76
N LEU A 339 -4.80 -19.84 0.08
CA LEU A 339 -6.15 -19.28 0.09
C LEU A 339 -7.04 -19.77 -1.05
N ARG A 340 -6.48 -20.35 -2.12
CA ARG A 340 -7.21 -20.75 -3.35
C ARG A 340 -8.48 -21.55 -3.08
N ASP A 341 -8.42 -22.50 -2.16
CA ASP A 341 -9.50 -23.46 -1.95
C ASP A 341 -10.53 -22.99 -0.90
N CYS A 342 -10.26 -21.88 -0.20
CA CYS A 342 -11.10 -21.34 0.88
C CYS A 342 -12.56 -21.07 0.47
N PRO A 343 -12.86 -20.52 -0.73
CA PRO A 343 -14.24 -20.31 -1.17
C PRO A 343 -15.08 -21.59 -1.23
N GLY A 344 -14.44 -22.74 -1.48
CA GLY A 344 -15.13 -24.02 -1.69
C GLY A 344 -15.38 -24.81 -0.41
N PHE A 345 -15.00 -24.32 0.76
CA PHE A 345 -15.16 -25.09 1.99
C PHE A 345 -16.62 -25.09 2.49
N ALA A 346 -17.18 -26.28 2.62
CA ALA A 346 -18.53 -26.45 3.17
C ALA A 346 -18.60 -26.08 4.67
N ALA A 347 -19.81 -25.74 5.12
CA ALA A 347 -20.11 -25.59 6.56
C ALA A 347 -19.66 -26.84 7.33
N GLY A 348 -19.05 -26.65 8.50
CA GLY A 348 -18.47 -27.74 9.32
C GLY A 348 -17.15 -28.34 8.81
N GLN A 349 -16.77 -28.17 7.54
CA GLN A 349 -15.49 -28.66 6.99
C GLN A 349 -14.39 -27.60 6.93
N HIS A 350 -14.77 -26.32 7.01
CA HIS A 350 -13.85 -25.20 6.88
C HIS A 350 -12.92 -25.03 8.08
N ALA A 351 -13.41 -25.22 9.31
CA ALA A 351 -12.66 -24.91 10.53
C ALA A 351 -11.30 -25.62 10.62
N SER A 352 -11.27 -26.94 10.39
CA SER A 352 -10.03 -27.73 10.43
C SER A 352 -9.05 -27.33 9.31
N LYS A 353 -9.55 -27.07 8.09
CA LYS A 353 -8.71 -26.63 6.97
C LYS A 353 -8.12 -25.25 7.18
N LEU A 354 -8.93 -24.31 7.68
CA LEU A 354 -8.50 -22.95 8.00
C LEU A 354 -7.48 -22.96 9.14
N ARG A 355 -7.68 -23.78 10.18
CA ARG A 355 -6.65 -24.01 11.21
C ARG A 355 -5.31 -24.42 10.58
N GLY A 356 -5.32 -25.42 9.68
CA GLY A 356 -4.10 -25.84 9.00
C GLY A 356 -3.45 -24.76 8.14
N ILE A 357 -4.22 -23.83 7.57
CA ILE A 357 -3.70 -22.63 6.88
C ILE A 357 -3.06 -21.69 7.90
N GLY A 358 -3.76 -21.37 9.00
CA GLY A 358 -3.25 -20.48 10.04
C GLY A 358 -1.97 -20.99 10.69
N GLU A 359 -1.83 -22.30 10.90
CA GLU A 359 -0.61 -22.93 11.42
C GLU A 359 0.56 -22.83 10.43
N GLN A 360 0.31 -22.90 9.12
CA GLN A 360 1.35 -22.67 8.11
C GLN A 360 1.84 -21.22 8.12
N ILE A 361 0.93 -20.25 8.27
CA ILE A 361 1.29 -18.84 8.40
C ILE A 361 2.05 -18.59 9.72
N TRP A 362 1.63 -19.23 10.82
CA TRP A 362 2.31 -19.14 12.12
C TRP A 362 3.75 -19.69 12.05
N LYS A 363 3.96 -20.80 11.35
CA LYS A 363 5.28 -21.44 11.22
C LYS A 363 6.33 -20.57 10.53
N VAL A 364 5.92 -19.73 9.59
CA VAL A 364 6.84 -18.81 8.89
C VAL A 364 7.08 -17.52 9.68
N SER A 365 6.33 -17.27 10.77
CA SER A 365 6.58 -16.14 11.67
C SER A 365 7.82 -16.38 12.55
N PRO A 366 8.61 -15.34 12.84
CA PRO A 366 9.89 -15.49 13.51
C PRO A 366 9.75 -15.72 15.01
N GLU A 367 10.73 -16.42 15.60
CA GLU A 367 10.70 -16.79 17.02
C GLU A 367 10.58 -15.60 17.99
N PRO A 368 11.25 -14.44 17.79
CA PRO A 368 11.04 -13.26 18.62
C PRO A 368 9.57 -12.82 18.73
N PHE A 369 8.82 -12.86 17.62
CA PHE A 369 7.39 -12.58 17.62
C PHE A 369 6.61 -13.65 18.40
N ARG A 370 6.83 -14.94 18.09
CA ARG A 370 6.11 -16.05 18.73
C ARG A 370 6.34 -16.08 20.24
N ALA A 371 7.57 -15.83 20.69
CA ALA A 371 7.93 -15.74 22.10
C ALA A 371 7.20 -14.59 22.80
N LEU A 372 7.26 -13.38 22.24
CA LEU A 372 6.57 -12.22 22.80
C LEU A 372 5.05 -12.42 22.84
N TYR A 373 4.47 -12.97 21.77
CA TYR A 373 3.04 -13.29 21.73
C TYR A 373 2.63 -14.26 22.85
N ARG A 374 3.39 -15.34 23.08
CA ARG A 374 3.12 -16.27 24.19
C ARG A 374 3.18 -15.59 25.55
N ASP A 375 4.14 -14.69 25.76
CA ASP A 375 4.27 -13.96 27.03
C ASP A 375 3.13 -12.97 27.24
N LEU A 376 2.71 -12.25 26.19
CA LEU A 376 1.53 -11.39 26.23
C LEU A 376 0.26 -12.19 26.49
N HIS A 377 0.06 -13.31 25.80
CA HIS A 377 -1.09 -14.18 26.02
C HIS A 377 -1.15 -14.70 27.47
N ARG A 378 -0.01 -15.09 28.05
CA ARG A 378 0.05 -15.50 29.47
C ARG A 378 -0.25 -14.36 30.44
N THR A 379 0.13 -13.13 30.10
CA THR A 379 0.07 -11.98 31.03
C THR A 379 -1.23 -11.19 30.91
N LEU A 380 -1.67 -10.90 29.69
CA LEU A 380 -2.85 -10.10 29.37
C LEU A 380 -4.10 -10.96 29.09
N GLY A 381 -3.91 -12.27 28.87
CA GLY A 381 -4.98 -13.20 28.53
C GLY A 381 -5.20 -13.36 27.02
N PRO A 382 -6.29 -14.03 26.62
CA PRO A 382 -6.51 -14.46 25.24
C PRO A 382 -7.08 -13.38 24.32
N SER A 383 -7.21 -12.13 24.78
CA SER A 383 -7.78 -11.04 23.97
C SER A 383 -7.14 -9.71 24.30
N PHE A 384 -6.34 -9.20 23.35
CA PHE A 384 -5.68 -7.91 23.38
C PHE A 384 -5.51 -7.38 21.94
N PRO A 385 -5.54 -6.07 21.68
CA PRO A 385 -5.45 -5.53 20.33
C PRO A 385 -4.07 -5.73 19.70
N ILE A 386 -4.05 -6.15 18.44
CA ILE A 386 -2.84 -6.34 17.63
C ILE A 386 -2.92 -5.42 16.40
N GLN A 387 -1.92 -4.55 16.24
CA GLN A 387 -1.74 -3.76 15.03
C GLN A 387 -0.68 -4.43 14.15
N ILE A 388 -1.00 -4.68 12.89
CA ILE A 388 -0.03 -5.10 11.87
C ILE A 388 0.30 -3.89 10.99
N VAL A 389 1.57 -3.60 10.78
CA VAL A 389 2.04 -2.58 9.84
C VAL A 389 3.00 -3.29 8.88
N THR A 390 2.62 -3.39 7.61
CA THR A 390 3.31 -4.28 6.68
C THR A 390 3.40 -3.69 5.28
N ASP A 391 4.54 -3.87 4.63
CA ASP A 391 4.66 -3.71 3.18
C ASP A 391 4.54 -5.03 2.43
N GLU A 392 4.51 -6.17 3.13
CA GLU A 392 4.12 -7.47 2.60
C GLU A 392 2.59 -7.50 2.48
N PRO A 393 2.03 -7.50 1.25
CA PRO A 393 0.60 -7.32 1.05
C PRO A 393 -0.17 -8.65 1.00
N HIS A 394 0.49 -9.75 0.64
CA HIS A 394 -0.17 -11.00 0.22
C HIS A 394 -0.53 -11.91 1.38
N ILE A 395 0.35 -12.06 2.37
CA ILE A 395 0.12 -12.97 3.48
C ILE A 395 -0.86 -12.32 4.46
N ALA A 396 -1.95 -13.03 4.74
CA ALA A 396 -2.94 -12.65 5.74
C ALA A 396 -2.42 -12.99 7.14
N TRP A 397 -1.46 -12.21 7.64
CA TRP A 397 -0.82 -12.40 8.95
C TRP A 397 -1.83 -12.48 10.10
N GLU A 398 -2.99 -11.86 9.95
CA GLU A 398 -4.10 -11.89 10.91
C GLU A 398 -4.71 -13.30 11.07
N MET A 399 -4.54 -14.16 10.05
CA MET A 399 -4.99 -15.56 10.04
C MET A 399 -4.05 -16.51 10.76
N MET A 400 -2.91 -16.05 11.30
CA MET A 400 -2.01 -16.91 12.07
C MET A 400 -2.78 -17.70 13.14
N HIS A 401 -2.50 -18.98 13.26
CA HIS A 401 -3.03 -19.84 14.32
C HIS A 401 -1.85 -20.50 15.02
N PRO A 402 -1.59 -20.19 16.31
CA PRO A 402 -0.53 -20.84 17.07
C PRO A 402 -0.73 -22.36 17.04
N ASP A 403 0.33 -23.09 16.68
CA ASP A 403 0.32 -24.55 16.68
C ASP A 403 0.40 -25.13 18.09
N ASP A 404 0.27 -26.45 18.22
CA ASP A 404 0.29 -27.13 19.52
C ASP A 404 1.64 -26.93 20.26
N GLU A 405 2.73 -26.70 19.51
CA GLU A 405 4.06 -26.39 20.07
C GLU A 405 4.13 -25.01 20.73
N ALA A 406 3.19 -24.11 20.45
CA ALA A 406 3.12 -22.80 21.08
C ALA A 406 2.76 -22.88 22.57
N GLY A 407 2.26 -24.02 23.08
CA GLY A 407 1.95 -24.20 24.50
C GLY A 407 0.85 -23.26 25.01
N ILE A 408 -0.06 -22.84 24.12
CA ILE A 408 -1.23 -22.03 24.45
C ILE A 408 -2.42 -22.97 24.63
N ASP A 409 -3.19 -22.79 25.71
CA ASP A 409 -4.41 -23.56 25.91
C ASP A 409 -5.49 -23.10 24.92
N ARG A 410 -6.06 -24.07 24.17
CA ARG A 410 -7.09 -23.86 23.13
C ARG A 410 -6.73 -22.70 22.18
N PRO A 411 -5.62 -22.81 21.43
CA PRO A 411 -5.22 -21.76 20.49
C PRO A 411 -6.24 -21.62 19.38
N ASP A 412 -6.24 -20.45 18.76
CA ASP A 412 -7.13 -20.10 17.65
C ASP A 412 -6.44 -19.12 16.71
N HIS A 413 -7.10 -18.80 15.60
CA HIS A 413 -6.64 -17.76 14.70
C HIS A 413 -6.62 -16.41 15.42
N LEU A 414 -5.55 -15.64 15.24
CA LEU A 414 -5.34 -14.40 15.98
C LEU A 414 -6.54 -13.45 15.80
N PHE A 415 -7.05 -13.26 14.59
CA PHE A 415 -8.20 -12.38 14.33
C PHE A 415 -9.57 -12.87 14.87
N MET A 416 -9.65 -14.07 15.44
CA MET A 416 -10.85 -14.60 16.09
C MET A 416 -10.83 -14.26 17.59
N THR A 417 -9.66 -14.29 18.20
CA THR A 417 -9.48 -14.08 19.65
C THR A 417 -9.00 -12.66 20.00
N HIS A 418 -8.42 -11.94 19.04
CA HIS A 418 -7.89 -10.59 19.22
C HIS A 418 -8.60 -9.58 18.29
N PRO A 419 -8.81 -8.33 18.75
CA PRO A 419 -9.00 -7.19 17.84
C PRO A 419 -7.76 -7.02 16.97
N ILE A 420 -7.88 -7.09 15.65
CA ILE A 420 -6.75 -6.95 14.72
C ILE A 420 -7.12 -6.05 13.55
N ALA A 421 -6.19 -5.18 13.15
CA ALA A 421 -6.22 -4.45 11.89
C ALA A 421 -4.81 -4.37 11.30
N ARG A 422 -4.73 -4.16 9.98
CA ARG A 422 -3.47 -3.97 9.25
C ARG A 422 -3.36 -2.58 8.64
N TRP A 423 -2.14 -2.13 8.42
CA TRP A 423 -1.86 -0.90 7.69
C TRP A 423 -0.67 -1.08 6.78
N PHE A 424 -0.68 -0.36 5.66
CA PHE A 424 0.43 -0.35 4.72
C PHE A 424 1.52 0.59 5.18
N VAL A 425 2.78 0.16 5.07
CA VAL A 425 3.93 1.02 5.36
C VAL A 425 3.99 2.23 4.41
N GLU A 426 3.69 2.02 3.12
CA GLU A 426 3.86 3.02 2.06
C GLU A 426 2.51 3.44 1.46
N THR A 427 1.79 4.36 2.13
CA THR A 427 0.59 4.97 1.54
C THR A 427 0.47 6.45 1.89
N ASP A 428 -0.18 7.23 1.02
CA ASP A 428 -0.55 8.63 1.31
C ASP A 428 -1.60 8.73 2.44
N GLY A 429 -2.27 7.61 2.75
CA GLY A 429 -3.30 7.49 3.77
C GLY A 429 -2.71 7.61 5.17
N ARG A 430 -3.55 8.01 6.13
CA ARG A 430 -3.13 8.15 7.52
C ARG A 430 -3.90 7.17 8.41
N MET A 431 -3.16 6.39 9.20
CA MET A 431 -3.70 5.52 10.23
C MET A 431 -4.11 6.36 11.44
N LEU A 432 -5.34 6.88 11.43
CA LEU A 432 -5.87 7.73 12.50
C LEU A 432 -6.77 6.95 13.48
N PRO A 433 -6.76 7.25 14.80
CA PRO A 433 -7.49 6.58 15.87
C PRO A 433 -8.95 7.05 15.96
N THR A 434 -9.36 8.00 15.13
CA THR A 434 -10.74 8.49 15.10
C THR A 434 -11.21 8.76 13.68
N PHE A 435 -12.49 8.44 13.47
CA PHE A 435 -13.25 8.79 12.30
C PHE A 435 -14.27 9.86 12.66
N GLY A 436 -14.26 10.96 11.91
CA GLY A 436 -15.25 12.01 12.06
C GLY A 436 -16.65 11.47 11.75
N ARG A 437 -17.67 12.01 12.42
CA ARG A 437 -19.05 11.67 12.09
C ARG A 437 -19.42 12.17 10.69
N GLY A 438 -20.30 11.45 10.03
CA GLY A 438 -20.78 11.80 8.70
C GLY A 438 -21.77 10.77 8.17
N SER A 439 -22.20 10.98 6.94
CA SER A 439 -23.16 10.12 6.25
C SER A 439 -22.52 8.80 5.83
N ILE A 440 -23.33 7.75 5.79
CA ILE A 440 -23.00 6.47 5.16
C ILE A 440 -23.57 6.50 3.74
N ALA A 441 -22.72 6.52 2.73
CA ALA A 441 -23.12 6.39 1.33
C ALA A 441 -23.20 4.90 0.97
N SER A 442 -24.36 4.41 0.56
CA SER A 442 -24.56 2.97 0.29
C SER A 442 -24.85 2.71 -1.18
N PHE A 443 -23.97 1.96 -1.85
CA PHE A 443 -24.10 1.54 -3.24
C PHE A 443 -24.40 0.04 -3.29
N VAL A 444 -25.64 -0.31 -3.60
CA VAL A 444 -26.06 -1.71 -3.76
C VAL A 444 -26.71 -1.85 -5.13
N PRO A 445 -25.99 -2.38 -6.13
CA PRO A 445 -26.53 -2.61 -7.47
C PRO A 445 -27.70 -3.58 -7.43
N LYS A 446 -28.78 -3.21 -8.12
CA LYS A 446 -29.88 -4.12 -8.42
C LYS A 446 -29.69 -4.64 -9.85
N TYR A 447 -29.05 -5.78 -9.98
CA TYR A 447 -28.81 -6.43 -11.27
C TYR A 447 -30.11 -6.94 -11.90
N GLU A 448 -30.13 -7.10 -13.21
CA GLU A 448 -31.20 -7.81 -13.91
C GLU A 448 -31.16 -9.32 -13.58
N ASP A 449 -32.32 -9.99 -13.62
CA ASP A 449 -32.49 -11.45 -13.47
C ASP A 449 -31.85 -12.14 -12.23
N GLU A 450 -31.38 -13.39 -12.39
CA GLU A 450 -30.86 -14.32 -11.37
C GLU A 450 -29.51 -13.89 -10.75
N GLU A 451 -28.90 -12.80 -11.23
CA GLU A 451 -27.62 -12.29 -10.71
C GLU A 451 -27.78 -11.40 -9.47
N SER A 452 -29.02 -11.02 -9.13
CA SER A 452 -29.29 -10.21 -7.94
C SER A 452 -28.92 -10.94 -6.64
N LEU A 453 -28.12 -10.27 -5.81
CA LEU A 453 -27.73 -10.75 -4.48
C LEU A 453 -28.78 -10.28 -3.45
N ALA A 454 -29.69 -11.19 -3.08
CA ALA A 454 -30.81 -10.86 -2.20
C ALA A 454 -30.34 -10.34 -0.84
N MET A 455 -29.27 -10.91 -0.28
CA MET A 455 -28.80 -10.51 1.05
C MET A 455 -28.00 -9.20 1.03
N ALA A 456 -27.36 -8.86 -0.10
CA ALA A 456 -26.79 -7.53 -0.33
C ALA A 456 -27.89 -6.45 -0.43
N LEU A 457 -29.02 -6.74 -1.10
CA LEU A 457 -30.16 -5.82 -1.14
C LEU A 457 -30.77 -5.60 0.25
N ASP A 458 -30.91 -6.66 1.05
CA ASP A 458 -31.40 -6.58 2.42
C ASP A 458 -30.39 -5.90 3.36
N GLU A 459 -29.09 -6.05 3.13
CA GLU A 459 -28.04 -5.29 3.81
C GLU A 459 -28.18 -3.79 3.54
N GLY A 460 -28.34 -3.38 2.27
CA GLY A 460 -28.55 -1.98 1.91
C GLY A 460 -29.78 -1.36 2.58
N ARG A 461 -30.89 -2.11 2.64
CA ARG A 461 -32.11 -1.70 3.36
C ARG A 461 -31.86 -1.56 4.85
N TRP A 462 -31.22 -2.56 5.46
CA TRP A 462 -30.91 -2.56 6.89
C TRP A 462 -30.04 -1.36 7.27
N LEU A 463 -29.03 -1.02 6.46
CA LEU A 463 -28.17 0.15 6.68
C LEU A 463 -28.97 1.46 6.63
N ALA A 464 -29.91 1.58 5.70
CA ALA A 464 -30.79 2.75 5.62
C ALA A 464 -31.70 2.84 6.85
N ASP A 465 -32.31 1.73 7.24
CA ASP A 465 -33.31 1.70 8.33
C ASP A 465 -32.68 1.84 9.73
N ASN A 466 -31.44 1.38 9.93
CA ASN A 466 -30.83 1.27 11.26
C ASN A 466 -29.65 2.22 11.48
N LEU A 467 -28.95 2.63 10.42
CA LEU A 467 -27.75 3.47 10.49
C LEU A 467 -27.88 4.78 9.69
N ASP A 468 -29.09 5.15 9.27
CA ASP A 468 -29.38 6.34 8.48
C ASP A 468 -28.54 6.44 7.18
N ALA A 469 -28.19 5.28 6.60
CA ALA A 469 -27.41 5.25 5.37
C ALA A 469 -28.23 5.81 4.19
N VAL A 470 -27.58 6.58 3.33
CA VAL A 470 -28.20 7.21 2.16
C VAL A 470 -27.92 6.32 0.94
N PRO A 471 -28.93 5.66 0.35
CA PRO A 471 -28.76 4.91 -0.88
C PRO A 471 -28.26 5.81 -2.01
N GLN A 472 -27.29 5.33 -2.77
CA GLN A 472 -26.72 6.01 -3.92
C GLN A 472 -26.99 5.22 -5.21
N GLU A 473 -26.88 5.90 -6.34
CA GLU A 473 -27.04 5.27 -7.65
C GLU A 473 -25.81 4.43 -8.01
N ALA A 474 -25.99 3.11 -8.11
CA ALA A 474 -24.92 2.16 -8.35
C ALA A 474 -24.63 1.93 -9.85
N THR A 475 -24.53 3.02 -10.61
CA THR A 475 -24.03 3.04 -12.00
C THR A 475 -22.55 3.44 -12.02
N TYR A 476 -21.83 3.14 -13.09
CA TYR A 476 -20.42 3.50 -13.28
C TYR A 476 -20.20 4.98 -13.03
N LYS A 477 -21.03 5.81 -13.66
CA LYS A 477 -20.98 7.26 -13.49
C LYS A 477 -21.37 7.67 -12.06
N GLY A 478 -22.47 7.13 -11.52
CA GLY A 478 -22.92 7.45 -10.16
C GLY A 478 -21.86 7.14 -9.09
N PHE A 479 -21.15 6.02 -9.24
CA PHE A 479 -20.10 5.60 -8.31
C PHE A 479 -18.81 6.40 -8.47
N THR A 480 -18.35 6.62 -9.71
CA THR A 480 -17.07 7.31 -9.97
C THR A 480 -17.16 8.82 -9.75
N ASP A 481 -18.27 9.47 -10.09
CA ASP A 481 -18.48 10.90 -9.80
C ASP A 481 -18.56 11.16 -8.28
N PHE A 482 -19.18 10.24 -7.53
CA PHE A 482 -19.30 10.34 -6.08
C PHE A 482 -17.94 10.42 -5.37
N TRP A 483 -16.89 9.82 -5.92
CA TRP A 483 -15.53 9.91 -5.38
C TRP A 483 -14.95 11.33 -5.44
N GLY A 484 -15.36 12.14 -6.42
CA GLY A 484 -14.95 13.53 -6.57
C GLY A 484 -15.85 14.49 -5.80
N ASP A 485 -17.17 14.29 -5.92
CA ASP A 485 -18.17 15.27 -5.49
C ASP A 485 -18.70 15.00 -4.08
N GLY A 486 -18.72 13.74 -3.64
CA GLY A 486 -19.33 13.31 -2.39
C GLY A 486 -20.82 13.63 -2.30
N MET A 487 -21.31 13.81 -1.07
CA MET A 487 -22.68 14.28 -0.84
C MET A 487 -22.70 15.81 -0.71
N PRO A 488 -23.69 16.50 -1.32
CA PRO A 488 -23.88 17.92 -1.10
C PRO A 488 -24.03 18.25 0.39
N ASP A 489 -23.19 19.17 0.89
CA ASP A 489 -23.19 19.72 2.25
C ASP A 489 -23.13 18.69 3.40
N LYS A 490 -22.67 17.46 3.13
CA LYS A 490 -22.57 16.39 4.14
C LYS A 490 -21.21 15.71 4.09
N PRO A 491 -20.46 15.66 5.21
CA PRO A 491 -19.27 14.83 5.26
C PRO A 491 -19.64 13.36 5.07
N VAL A 492 -18.85 12.63 4.30
CA VAL A 492 -19.03 11.19 4.08
C VAL A 492 -18.07 10.45 5.00
N ALA A 493 -18.61 9.80 6.04
CA ALA A 493 -17.79 9.03 6.97
C ALA A 493 -17.54 7.62 6.45
N ILE A 494 -18.55 7.00 5.82
CA ILE A 494 -18.46 5.64 5.30
C ILE A 494 -18.91 5.62 3.84
N LEU A 495 -18.11 4.99 3.00
CA LEU A 495 -18.50 4.54 1.66
C LEU A 495 -18.75 3.03 1.74
N HIS A 496 -19.99 2.60 1.50
CA HIS A 496 -20.39 1.20 1.50
C HIS A 496 -20.74 0.74 0.09
N PHE A 497 -20.22 -0.42 -0.30
CA PHE A 497 -20.59 -1.15 -1.51
C PHE A 497 -20.89 -2.61 -1.16
N ALA A 498 -22.00 -3.15 -1.65
CA ALA A 498 -22.30 -4.59 -1.58
C ALA A 498 -22.76 -5.11 -2.95
N GLY A 499 -22.07 -6.11 -3.49
CA GLY A 499 -22.32 -6.59 -4.85
C GLY A 499 -21.30 -7.62 -5.34
N HIS A 500 -21.28 -7.85 -6.65
CA HIS A 500 -20.29 -8.76 -7.25
C HIS A 500 -18.91 -8.12 -7.33
N GLY A 501 -17.89 -8.94 -7.07
CA GLY A 501 -16.49 -8.59 -7.25
C GLY A 501 -15.79 -9.70 -8.04
N ASP A 502 -14.77 -9.32 -8.80
CA ASP A 502 -14.00 -10.26 -9.62
C ASP A 502 -12.56 -9.75 -9.78
N ILE A 503 -11.68 -10.61 -10.29
CA ILE A 503 -10.31 -10.26 -10.66
C ILE A 503 -10.17 -10.54 -12.15
N ASP A 504 -9.72 -9.55 -12.92
CA ASP A 504 -9.51 -9.74 -14.34
C ASP A 504 -8.27 -10.59 -14.67
N ALA A 505 -8.03 -10.85 -15.95
CA ALA A 505 -6.90 -11.67 -16.40
C ALA A 505 -5.52 -11.08 -16.05
N ALA A 506 -5.45 -9.78 -15.73
CA ALA A 506 -4.25 -9.08 -15.32
C ALA A 506 -4.08 -9.01 -13.79
N GLY A 507 -4.96 -9.66 -13.03
CA GLY A 507 -4.91 -9.64 -11.56
C GLY A 507 -5.57 -8.40 -10.94
N ILE A 508 -6.29 -7.58 -11.73
CA ILE A 508 -6.89 -6.33 -11.23
C ILE A 508 -8.27 -6.61 -10.65
N ALA A 509 -8.44 -6.27 -9.37
CA ALA A 509 -9.72 -6.39 -8.68
C ALA A 509 -10.73 -5.34 -9.18
N LYS A 510 -11.96 -5.78 -9.42
CA LYS A 510 -13.07 -4.98 -9.94
C LYS A 510 -14.39 -5.33 -9.24
N ILE A 511 -15.30 -4.37 -9.20
CA ILE A 511 -16.67 -4.50 -8.70
C ILE A 511 -17.68 -4.24 -9.81
N LYS A 512 -18.79 -4.98 -9.79
CA LYS A 512 -19.84 -4.88 -10.82
C LYS A 512 -20.89 -3.85 -10.39
N LEU A 513 -21.10 -2.85 -11.24
CA LEU A 513 -22.18 -1.88 -11.15
C LEU A 513 -23.29 -2.25 -12.13
N ILE A 514 -24.39 -1.51 -12.14
CA ILE A 514 -25.58 -1.82 -12.95
C ILE A 514 -25.24 -1.84 -14.45
N ASP A 515 -24.36 -0.95 -14.91
CA ASP A 515 -24.03 -0.68 -16.31
C ASP A 515 -22.56 -0.94 -16.67
N GLY A 516 -21.77 -1.55 -15.77
CA GLY A 516 -20.36 -1.80 -16.05
C GLY A 516 -19.54 -2.31 -14.86
N TRP A 517 -18.22 -2.34 -15.04
CA TRP A 517 -17.27 -2.71 -14.00
C TRP A 517 -16.42 -1.49 -13.63
N VAL A 518 -16.13 -1.34 -12.34
CA VAL A 518 -15.15 -0.38 -11.83
C VAL A 518 -14.03 -1.17 -11.16
N SER A 519 -12.80 -0.82 -11.47
CA SER A 519 -11.58 -1.44 -10.96
C SER A 519 -10.90 -0.55 -9.91
N CYS A 520 -9.96 -1.11 -9.17
CA CYS A 520 -9.10 -0.30 -8.30
C CYS A 520 -8.25 0.73 -9.10
N ASN A 521 -8.03 0.52 -10.40
CA ASN A 521 -7.32 1.47 -11.27
C ASN A 521 -8.14 2.71 -11.61
N ASP A 522 -9.47 2.66 -11.45
CA ASP A 522 -10.33 3.84 -11.58
C ASP A 522 -10.15 4.80 -10.38
N VAL A 523 -9.41 4.42 -9.32
CA VAL A 523 -9.09 5.28 -8.17
C VAL A 523 -7.93 6.24 -8.51
N HIS A 524 -8.23 7.23 -9.35
CA HIS A 524 -7.26 8.22 -9.85
C HIS A 524 -7.16 9.49 -8.97
N GLY A 525 -6.32 10.46 -9.38
CA GLY A 525 -6.07 11.69 -8.62
C GLY A 525 -7.25 12.63 -8.39
N GLY A 526 -8.39 12.37 -9.04
CA GLY A 526 -9.64 13.11 -8.84
C GLY A 526 -10.47 12.59 -7.67
N VAL A 527 -10.14 11.41 -7.11
CA VAL A 527 -10.80 10.88 -5.92
C VAL A 527 -10.40 11.72 -4.70
N LYS A 528 -11.39 12.39 -4.10
CA LYS A 528 -11.18 13.37 -3.02
C LYS A 528 -11.77 12.94 -1.68
N LEU A 529 -12.73 12.03 -1.65
CA LEU A 529 -13.46 11.62 -0.42
C LEU A 529 -12.55 11.27 0.76
N GLY A 530 -11.50 10.48 0.52
CA GLY A 530 -10.56 10.09 1.56
C GLY A 530 -9.86 11.30 2.18
N ARG A 531 -9.25 12.16 1.36
CA ARG A 531 -8.57 13.39 1.83
C ARG A 531 -9.54 14.41 2.43
N ALA A 532 -10.75 14.52 1.89
CA ALA A 532 -11.74 15.50 2.33
C ALA A 532 -12.34 15.15 3.71
N TYR A 533 -12.70 13.88 3.93
CA TYR A 533 -13.48 13.48 5.09
C TYR A 533 -12.85 12.40 5.95
N GLY A 534 -11.74 11.78 5.51
CA GLY A 534 -11.18 10.63 6.19
C GLY A 534 -12.05 9.38 6.06
N THR A 535 -12.71 9.22 4.92
CA THR A 535 -13.71 8.17 4.66
C THR A 535 -13.18 6.76 4.97
N PHE A 536 -14.02 5.93 5.59
CA PHE A 536 -13.83 4.49 5.71
C PHE A 536 -14.58 3.76 4.59
N ALA A 537 -13.91 2.89 3.84
CA ALA A 537 -14.56 2.12 2.77
C ALA A 537 -14.93 0.71 3.25
N VAL A 538 -16.16 0.28 2.97
CA VAL A 538 -16.62 -1.10 3.12
C VAL A 538 -16.92 -1.63 1.73
N LEU A 539 -16.12 -2.60 1.27
CA LEU A 539 -16.28 -3.25 -0.03
C LEU A 539 -16.71 -4.70 0.22
N ASN A 540 -18.01 -4.92 0.31
CA ASN A 540 -18.61 -6.24 0.50
C ASN A 540 -18.81 -6.94 -0.85
N ALA A 541 -17.71 -7.39 -1.43
CA ALA A 541 -17.70 -8.02 -2.76
C ALA A 541 -16.57 -9.06 -2.88
N CYS A 542 -16.79 -10.11 -3.65
CA CYS A 542 -15.83 -11.21 -3.80
C CYS A 542 -14.44 -10.72 -4.26
N LYS A 543 -13.38 -11.20 -3.57
CA LYS A 543 -11.97 -11.02 -3.96
C LYS A 543 -11.45 -9.57 -4.01
N VAL A 544 -12.16 -8.58 -3.46
CA VAL A 544 -11.73 -7.17 -3.47
C VAL A 544 -10.68 -6.83 -2.41
N GLY A 545 -10.46 -7.71 -1.43
CA GLY A 545 -9.42 -7.59 -0.40
C GLY A 545 -8.06 -8.20 -0.77
N VAL A 546 -7.93 -8.84 -1.93
CA VAL A 546 -6.63 -9.33 -2.42
C VAL A 546 -5.75 -8.12 -2.74
N ALA A 547 -4.60 -8.04 -2.07
CA ALA A 547 -3.57 -7.07 -2.38
C ALA A 547 -2.48 -7.75 -3.21
N ASP A 548 -1.92 -7.04 -4.19
CA ASP A 548 -0.84 -7.53 -5.03
C ASP A 548 0.33 -6.53 -5.07
N TYR A 549 1.39 -6.81 -5.81
CA TYR A 549 2.37 -5.79 -6.20
C TYR A 549 2.17 -5.39 -7.65
N GLN A 550 2.01 -4.09 -7.89
CA GLN A 550 2.20 -3.51 -9.23
C GLN A 550 3.29 -2.47 -9.16
N LEU A 551 4.33 -2.64 -9.98
CA LEU A 551 5.48 -1.72 -10.08
C LEU A 551 6.21 -1.48 -8.73
N GLY A 552 6.25 -2.48 -7.85
CA GLY A 552 6.96 -2.40 -6.56
C GLY A 552 6.13 -1.78 -5.42
N LEU A 553 4.89 -1.37 -5.66
CA LEU A 553 3.97 -0.84 -4.66
C LEU A 553 2.83 -1.83 -4.38
N ALA A 554 2.35 -1.87 -3.14
CA ALA A 554 1.12 -2.59 -2.80
C ALA A 554 -0.03 -2.06 -3.67
N SER A 555 -0.74 -2.97 -4.33
CA SER A 555 -1.84 -2.69 -5.26
C SER A 555 -3.13 -3.38 -4.80
N GLY A 556 -4.25 -3.06 -5.43
CA GLY A 556 -5.59 -3.50 -5.03
C GLY A 556 -6.40 -2.39 -4.37
N TRP A 557 -7.66 -2.69 -4.02
CA TRP A 557 -8.61 -1.68 -3.52
C TRP A 557 -8.12 -0.98 -2.25
N ALA A 558 -7.62 -1.75 -1.27
CA ALA A 558 -7.17 -1.20 -0.01
C ALA A 558 -6.05 -0.18 -0.22
N ALA A 559 -4.99 -0.55 -0.95
CA ALA A 559 -3.86 0.33 -1.24
C ALA A 559 -4.27 1.54 -2.12
N SER A 560 -5.12 1.32 -3.11
CA SER A 560 -5.58 2.40 -4.02
C SER A 560 -6.39 3.47 -3.28
N LEU A 561 -7.29 3.05 -2.38
CA LEU A 561 -8.11 3.95 -1.58
C LEU A 561 -7.30 4.64 -0.49
N THR A 562 -6.42 3.93 0.23
CA THR A 562 -5.57 4.56 1.24
C THR A 562 -4.64 5.60 0.60
N ASN A 563 -4.12 5.37 -0.60
CA ASN A 563 -3.38 6.37 -1.38
C ASN A 563 -4.21 7.61 -1.77
N ARG A 564 -5.54 7.56 -1.65
CA ARG A 564 -6.44 8.72 -1.80
C ARG A 564 -6.95 9.26 -0.46
N GLY A 565 -6.25 8.95 0.63
CA GLY A 565 -6.52 9.49 1.96
C GLY A 565 -7.63 8.79 2.71
N PHE A 566 -8.17 7.66 2.21
CA PHE A 566 -9.11 6.86 2.99
C PHE A 566 -8.39 6.35 4.25
N ARG A 567 -9.08 6.38 5.38
CA ARG A 567 -8.49 6.06 6.70
C ARG A 567 -8.69 4.61 7.11
N GLY A 568 -9.44 3.86 6.32
CA GLY A 568 -9.54 2.42 6.47
C GLY A 568 -10.40 1.77 5.39
N VAL A 569 -10.22 0.47 5.25
CA VAL A 569 -10.90 -0.36 4.24
C VAL A 569 -11.24 -1.71 4.84
N LEU A 570 -12.51 -2.12 4.77
CA LEU A 570 -12.96 -3.48 5.06
C LEU A 570 -13.28 -4.20 3.75
N ALA A 571 -12.65 -5.34 3.51
CA ALA A 571 -12.85 -6.14 2.30
C ALA A 571 -12.53 -7.63 2.53
N PRO A 572 -13.19 -8.57 1.83
CA PRO A 572 -12.84 -9.99 1.88
C PRO A 572 -11.69 -10.36 0.94
N LEU A 573 -10.78 -11.20 1.42
CA LEU A 573 -9.62 -11.77 0.72
C LEU A 573 -10.01 -12.73 -0.40
N TRP A 574 -11.18 -13.36 -0.34
CA TRP A 574 -11.64 -14.32 -1.35
C TRP A 574 -13.15 -14.23 -1.56
N ALA A 575 -13.71 -15.13 -2.37
CA ALA A 575 -15.15 -15.14 -2.64
C ALA A 575 -15.96 -15.59 -1.41
N VAL A 576 -17.02 -14.87 -1.08
CA VAL A 576 -17.81 -15.04 0.15
C VAL A 576 -19.25 -15.44 -0.15
N GLN A 577 -19.92 -16.05 0.83
CA GLN A 577 -21.34 -16.39 0.73
C GLN A 577 -22.20 -15.17 1.09
N ASP A 578 -23.09 -14.75 0.19
CA ASP A 578 -23.92 -13.54 0.29
C ASP A 578 -24.59 -13.38 1.66
N GLU A 579 -25.26 -14.43 2.16
CA GLU A 579 -25.94 -14.39 3.47
C GLU A 579 -25.00 -14.14 4.65
N CYS A 580 -23.85 -14.84 4.68
CA CYS A 580 -22.90 -14.69 5.77
C CYS A 580 -22.17 -13.34 5.69
N ALA A 581 -21.81 -12.93 4.47
CA ALA A 581 -21.18 -11.65 4.17
C ALA A 581 -22.05 -10.47 4.66
N SER A 582 -23.34 -10.51 4.31
CA SER A 582 -24.33 -9.52 4.73
C SER A 582 -24.49 -9.43 6.25
N VAL A 583 -24.48 -10.55 6.96
CA VAL A 583 -24.53 -10.49 8.43
C VAL A 583 -23.26 -9.87 9.01
N ILE A 584 -22.09 -10.30 8.53
CA ILE A 584 -20.80 -9.78 9.04
C ILE A 584 -20.73 -8.26 8.88
N VAL A 585 -21.11 -7.73 7.72
CA VAL A 585 -21.04 -6.28 7.49
C VAL A 585 -22.06 -5.51 8.34
N ARG A 586 -23.28 -6.02 8.51
CA ARG A 586 -24.29 -5.41 9.40
C ARG A 586 -23.82 -5.38 10.85
N ASP A 587 -23.34 -6.51 11.36
CA ASP A 587 -22.83 -6.62 12.74
C ASP A 587 -21.62 -5.70 12.94
N TYR A 588 -20.69 -5.68 11.97
CA TYR A 588 -19.51 -4.82 11.99
C TYR A 588 -19.88 -3.33 12.00
N LEU A 589 -20.70 -2.89 11.04
CA LEU A 589 -21.06 -1.48 10.90
C LEU A 589 -21.94 -1.01 12.07
N GLY A 590 -22.83 -1.85 12.59
CA GLY A 590 -23.60 -1.54 13.78
C GLY A 590 -22.71 -1.22 14.99
N ASP A 591 -21.73 -2.08 15.26
CA ASP A 591 -20.78 -1.88 16.36
C ASP A 591 -19.85 -0.68 16.11
N PHE A 592 -19.28 -0.56 14.91
CA PHE A 592 -18.33 0.50 14.58
C PHE A 592 -18.97 1.89 14.60
N VAL A 593 -20.17 2.06 14.02
CA VAL A 593 -20.95 3.30 14.10
C VAL A 593 -21.39 3.58 15.54
N GLY A 594 -21.59 2.54 16.33
CA GLY A 594 -21.81 2.60 17.78
C GLY A 594 -20.59 3.02 18.62
N GLY A 595 -19.42 3.23 18.00
CA GLY A 595 -18.20 3.69 18.67
C GLY A 595 -17.27 2.56 19.17
N VAL A 596 -17.58 1.30 18.85
CA VAL A 596 -16.65 0.18 19.07
C VAL A 596 -15.45 0.34 18.14
N THR A 597 -14.26 -0.06 18.58
CA THR A 597 -13.06 0.05 17.73
C THR A 597 -13.16 -0.86 16.50
N ILE A 598 -12.56 -0.48 15.37
CA ILE A 598 -12.64 -1.26 14.13
C ILE A 598 -12.16 -2.70 14.34
N GLY A 599 -11.11 -2.91 15.12
CA GLY A 599 -10.59 -4.24 15.42
C GLY A 599 -11.59 -5.06 16.24
N LYS A 600 -12.21 -4.45 17.25
CA LYS A 600 -13.13 -5.15 18.16
C LYS A 600 -14.47 -5.45 17.50
N ALA A 601 -14.98 -4.52 16.69
CA ALA A 601 -16.19 -4.70 15.90
C ALA A 601 -16.04 -5.91 14.96
N MET A 602 -14.90 -6.00 14.24
CA MET A 602 -14.65 -7.13 13.35
C MET A 602 -14.50 -8.45 14.11
N GLN A 603 -13.77 -8.45 15.24
CA GLN A 603 -13.61 -9.63 16.08
C GLN A 603 -14.98 -10.22 16.47
N LYS A 604 -15.91 -9.39 16.94
CA LYS A 604 -17.26 -9.82 17.32
C LYS A 604 -18.06 -10.34 16.13
N ALA A 605 -18.03 -9.63 15.00
CA ALA A 605 -18.75 -10.02 13.79
C ALA A 605 -18.31 -11.41 13.29
N ARG A 606 -17.01 -11.73 13.36
CA ARG A 606 -16.51 -13.08 13.02
C ARG A 606 -16.98 -14.14 13.99
N ALA A 607 -16.87 -13.86 15.30
CA ALA A 607 -17.21 -14.83 16.33
C ALA A 607 -18.65 -15.33 16.21
N ALA A 608 -19.58 -14.47 15.75
CA ALA A 608 -20.97 -14.84 15.53
C ALA A 608 -21.20 -15.83 14.36
N ARG A 609 -20.25 -15.95 13.42
CA ARG A 609 -20.43 -16.70 12.17
C ARG A 609 -19.33 -17.74 11.87
N ARG A 610 -18.31 -17.83 12.73
CA ARG A 610 -17.13 -18.68 12.55
C ARG A 610 -17.38 -20.18 12.41
N ASP A 611 -18.49 -20.69 12.95
CA ASP A 611 -18.84 -22.11 12.89
C ASP A 611 -19.76 -22.43 11.70
N VAL A 612 -20.29 -21.38 11.05
CA VAL A 612 -21.26 -21.48 9.97
C VAL A 612 -20.57 -21.49 8.62
N SER A 613 -19.60 -20.61 8.41
CA SER A 613 -19.03 -20.36 7.08
C SER A 613 -17.58 -19.89 7.12
N ALA A 614 -16.80 -20.32 6.12
CA ALA A 614 -15.46 -19.80 5.85
C ALA A 614 -15.46 -18.28 5.58
N THR A 615 -16.61 -17.70 5.23
CA THR A 615 -16.80 -16.25 5.05
C THR A 615 -16.36 -15.44 6.28
N ALA A 616 -16.53 -15.97 7.49
CA ALA A 616 -16.07 -15.33 8.72
C ALA A 616 -14.54 -15.13 8.79
N TYR A 617 -13.77 -15.88 8.00
CA TYR A 617 -12.31 -15.80 7.96
C TYR A 617 -11.82 -14.91 6.81
N ALA A 618 -12.69 -14.55 5.86
CA ALA A 618 -12.31 -13.90 4.62
C ALA A 618 -12.00 -12.40 4.79
N TYR A 619 -12.68 -11.70 5.69
CA TYR A 619 -12.55 -10.25 5.80
C TYR A 619 -11.18 -9.83 6.33
N VAL A 620 -10.69 -8.67 5.91
CA VAL A 620 -9.52 -8.00 6.48
C VAL A 620 -9.88 -6.54 6.67
N VAL A 621 -9.47 -5.98 7.81
CA VAL A 621 -9.66 -4.58 8.16
C VAL A 621 -8.33 -3.86 8.01
N HIS A 622 -8.31 -2.84 7.16
CA HIS A 622 -7.24 -1.88 7.07
C HIS A 622 -7.60 -0.66 7.90
N GLY A 623 -6.69 -0.23 8.77
CA GLY A 623 -6.87 0.94 9.63
C GLY A 623 -6.06 0.83 10.93
N ASP A 624 -6.25 1.82 11.80
CA ASP A 624 -5.76 1.75 13.17
C ASP A 624 -6.67 0.83 13.98
N VAL A 625 -6.15 -0.23 14.59
CA VAL A 625 -6.94 -1.24 15.32
C VAL A 625 -7.80 -0.63 16.44
N MET A 626 -7.36 0.50 17.00
CA MET A 626 -8.06 1.23 18.06
C MET A 626 -8.97 2.33 17.55
N ALA A 627 -9.06 2.54 16.22
CA ALA A 627 -9.90 3.57 15.66
C ALA A 627 -11.38 3.35 15.91
N ARG A 628 -12.10 4.44 16.20
CA ARG A 628 -13.54 4.45 16.47
C ARG A 628 -14.19 5.68 15.85
N MET A 629 -15.50 5.62 15.64
CA MET A 629 -16.29 6.82 15.32
C MET A 629 -16.35 7.74 16.55
N ASP A 630 -16.25 9.06 16.32
CA ASP A 630 -16.43 10.05 17.39
C ASP A 630 -17.82 9.91 18.05
N ALA A 631 -17.92 10.14 19.36
CA ALA A 631 -19.18 10.03 20.12
C ALA A 631 -20.27 10.98 19.58
N LYS A 632 -21.55 10.66 19.77
CA LYS A 632 -22.63 11.61 19.41
C LYS A 632 -22.50 12.76 20.40
N GLU A 633 -22.38 14.00 19.90
CA GLU A 633 -22.62 15.16 20.78
C GLU A 633 -23.99 14.97 21.41
N SER A 634 -24.06 15.11 22.73
CA SER A 634 -25.33 15.08 23.46
C SER A 634 -26.11 16.29 22.98
N ALA A 635 -27.20 16.06 22.25
CA ALA A 635 -28.13 17.13 21.87
C ALA A 635 -28.77 17.76 23.11
#